data_AF-A0A1M3NRU5-F1
#
_entry.id   AF-A0A1M3NRU5-F1
#
_cell.length_a   1.000
_cell.length_b   1.000
_cell.length_c   1.000
_cell.angle_alpha   90.00
_cell.angle_beta   90.00
_cell.angle_gamma   90.00
#
_symmetry.space_group_name_H-M   'P 1'
#
loop_
_entity.id
_entity.type
_entity.pdbx_description
1 polymer ?
#
loop_
_entity_poly.entity_id
_entity_poly.type
_entity_poly.pdbx_seq_one_letter_code
_entity_poly.pdbx_strand_id
1 'polypeptide(L)'
;MYRNAATKNFEALLDGQELVAVTILLKKLQAGYLSDYLPITAKQRMGKILQRIGFTCVVGAVEASWKPFDKVWVVHAHLIIGNPKPDQVNELRKLVNSWEIDGGFQCKEVDDDRRSAISYASKFFTYYKVGRYRKFPLRGALLEELALWHSSGSFADHRVMIGGRFKNPWK
;
A
#
# COMPACT_ATOMS: atom_id res chain seq x y z
N MET A 1 3.09 17.68 -15.52
CA MET A 1 3.17 16.59 -14.50
C MET A 1 4.63 16.49 -14.06
N TYR A 2 4.98 17.00 -12.88
CA TYR A 2 6.38 17.04 -12.43
C TYR A 2 6.84 15.63 -12.04
N ARG A 3 7.76 15.06 -12.82
CA ARG A 3 8.48 13.84 -12.44
C ARG A 3 9.48 14.22 -11.35
N ASN A 4 9.23 13.81 -10.10
CA ASN A 4 10.27 13.95 -9.07
C ASN A 4 11.38 12.91 -9.35
N ALA A 5 12.61 13.22 -8.91
CA ALA A 5 13.76 12.33 -9.11
C ALA A 5 13.59 10.95 -8.46
N ALA A 6 12.79 10.85 -7.39
CA ALA A 6 12.50 9.57 -6.74
C ALA A 6 11.71 8.64 -7.67
N THR A 7 10.69 9.12 -8.38
CA THR A 7 9.89 8.31 -9.32
C THR A 7 10.72 7.74 -10.47
N LYS A 8 11.65 8.52 -11.02
CA LYS A 8 12.58 8.01 -12.07
C LYS A 8 13.49 6.91 -11.56
N ASN A 9 14.01 7.04 -10.33
CA ASN A 9 14.88 6.02 -9.74
C ASN A 9 14.12 4.71 -9.47
N PHE A 10 12.82 4.79 -9.20
CA PHE A 10 11.99 3.60 -9.02
C PHE A 10 11.64 2.88 -10.31
N GLU A 11 11.27 3.63 -11.36
CA GLU A 11 11.01 3.03 -12.67
C GLU A 11 12.24 2.28 -13.15
N ALA A 12 13.45 2.84 -12.94
CA ALA A 12 14.71 2.16 -13.24
C ALA A 12 14.97 0.92 -12.39
N LEU A 13 14.55 0.92 -11.11
CA LEU A 13 14.70 -0.24 -10.22
C LEU A 13 13.77 -1.41 -10.59
N LEU A 14 12.68 -1.15 -11.31
CA LEU A 14 11.69 -2.14 -11.72
C LEU A 14 11.78 -2.49 -13.20
N ASP A 15 12.67 -1.83 -13.96
CA ASP A 15 12.81 -2.07 -15.38
C ASP A 15 13.47 -3.44 -15.66
N GLY A 16 12.99 -4.12 -16.70
CA GLY A 16 13.40 -5.50 -17.03
C GLY A 16 13.01 -6.57 -16.00
N GLN A 17 12.20 -6.26 -14.98
CA GLN A 17 11.80 -7.22 -13.95
C GLN A 17 10.40 -7.80 -14.19
N GLU A 18 10.20 -9.05 -13.77
CA GLU A 18 8.86 -9.61 -13.55
C GLU A 18 8.24 -8.95 -12.32
N LEU A 19 7.01 -8.46 -12.44
CA LEU A 19 6.35 -7.68 -11.40
C LEU A 19 5.10 -8.38 -10.92
N VAL A 20 4.92 -8.44 -9.60
CA VAL A 20 3.65 -8.85 -8.99
C VAL A 20 3.09 -7.72 -8.13
N ALA A 21 1.78 -7.53 -8.21
CA ALA A 21 1.02 -6.65 -7.35
C ALA A 21 0.44 -7.46 -6.19
N VAL A 22 0.86 -7.10 -4.97
CA VAL A 22 0.40 -7.70 -3.72
C VAL A 22 -0.42 -6.68 -2.94
N THR A 23 -1.62 -7.07 -2.54
CA THR A 23 -2.45 -6.30 -1.61
C THR A 23 -2.60 -7.08 -0.31
N ILE A 24 -2.25 -6.43 0.79
CA ILE A 24 -2.30 -7.00 2.13
C ILE A 24 -3.30 -6.19 2.94
N LEU A 25 -4.30 -6.84 3.51
CA LEU A 25 -5.21 -6.21 4.46
C LEU A 25 -4.54 -6.17 5.84
N LEU A 26 -4.36 -4.96 6.37
CA LEU A 26 -3.64 -4.70 7.61
C LEU A 26 -4.59 -4.54 8.79
N LYS A 27 -5.73 -3.86 8.58
CA LYS A 27 -6.71 -3.57 9.63
C LYS A 27 -8.08 -3.22 9.06
N LYS A 28 -9.13 -3.59 9.81
CA LYS A 28 -10.48 -3.03 9.69
C LYS A 28 -10.75 -2.17 10.92
N LEU A 29 -11.23 -0.94 10.72
CA LEU A 29 -11.48 0.03 11.78
C LEU A 29 -12.90 0.58 11.61
N GLN A 30 -13.61 0.82 12.70
CA GLN A 30 -14.89 1.53 12.64
C GLN A 30 -14.66 3.00 12.27
N ALA A 31 -15.70 3.69 11.81
CA ALA A 31 -15.65 5.14 11.63
C ALA A 31 -15.26 5.84 12.95
N GLY A 32 -14.42 6.86 12.86
CA GLY A 32 -13.89 7.62 14.00
C GLY A 32 -12.60 7.07 14.61
N TYR A 33 -12.05 5.96 14.10
CA TYR A 33 -10.84 5.31 14.65
C TYR A 33 -9.66 5.25 13.66
N LEU A 34 -9.82 5.70 12.41
CA LEU A 34 -8.74 5.69 11.44
C LEU A 34 -7.60 6.62 11.86
N SER A 35 -7.90 7.79 12.42
CA SER A 35 -6.90 8.76 12.88
C SER A 35 -5.93 8.18 13.93
N ASP A 36 -6.40 7.20 14.71
CA ASP A 36 -5.60 6.56 15.77
C ASP A 36 -4.65 5.48 15.22
N TYR A 37 -4.86 5.04 13.98
CA TYR A 37 -4.07 3.99 13.36
C TYR A 37 -2.85 4.58 12.63
N LEU A 38 -1.69 4.60 13.28
CA LEU A 38 -0.49 5.21 12.69
C LEU A 38 0.06 4.43 11.47
N PRO A 39 0.16 5.04 10.27
CA PRO A 39 0.70 4.39 9.07
C PRO A 39 2.13 3.88 9.24
N ILE A 40 2.95 4.60 10.01
CA ILE A 40 4.35 4.25 10.27
C ILE A 40 4.50 2.88 10.93
N THR A 41 3.61 2.54 11.86
CA THR A 41 3.62 1.26 12.56
C THR A 41 3.35 0.12 11.59
N ALA A 42 2.37 0.31 10.69
CA ALA A 42 2.05 -0.65 9.65
C ALA A 42 3.21 -0.84 8.66
N LYS A 43 3.79 0.27 8.18
CA LYS A 43 4.97 0.30 7.33
C LYS A 43 6.16 -0.41 7.96
N GLN A 44 6.47 -0.17 9.23
CA GLN A 44 7.59 -0.81 9.93
C GLN A 44 7.38 -2.31 10.08
N ARG A 45 6.17 -2.76 10.45
CA ARG A 45 5.82 -4.18 10.50
C ARG A 45 6.00 -4.84 9.14
N MET A 46 5.47 -4.20 8.09
CA MET A 46 5.63 -4.70 6.71
C MET A 46 7.10 -4.76 6.29
N GLY A 47 7.87 -3.72 6.56
CA GLY A 47 9.30 -3.66 6.25
C GLY A 47 10.07 -4.81 6.87
N LYS A 48 9.86 -5.09 8.17
CA LYS A 48 10.50 -6.22 8.87
C LYS A 48 10.16 -7.57 8.24
N ILE A 49 8.90 -7.78 7.87
CA ILE A 49 8.45 -9.05 7.29
C ILE A 49 9.05 -9.25 5.90
N LEU A 50 8.97 -8.23 5.05
CA LEU A 50 9.50 -8.29 3.70
C LEU A 50 11.03 -8.46 3.68
N GLN A 51 11.74 -7.82 4.61
CA GLN A 51 13.18 -8.02 4.80
C GLN A 51 13.50 -9.44 5.27
N ARG A 52 12.73 -9.99 6.22
CA ARG A 52 12.90 -11.35 6.73
C ARG A 52 12.73 -12.41 5.64
N ILE A 53 11.77 -12.22 4.73
CA ILE A 53 11.52 -13.09 3.58
C ILE A 53 12.60 -12.91 2.49
N GLY A 54 13.38 -11.82 2.56
CA GLY A 54 14.48 -11.56 1.63
C GLY A 54 14.05 -10.97 0.30
N PHE A 55 12.96 -10.21 0.24
CA PHE A 55 12.64 -9.45 -0.97
C PHE A 55 13.70 -8.39 -1.23
N THR A 56 14.15 -8.29 -2.49
CA THR A 56 15.23 -7.38 -2.90
C THR A 56 14.69 -6.06 -3.43
N CYS A 57 13.51 -6.05 -4.04
CA CYS A 57 12.85 -4.85 -4.55
C CYS A 57 11.35 -4.86 -4.22
N VAL A 58 10.92 -3.91 -3.39
CA VAL A 58 9.50 -3.70 -3.06
C VAL A 58 9.19 -2.21 -3.05
N VAL A 59 8.10 -1.81 -3.69
CA VAL A 59 7.60 -0.43 -3.69
C VAL A 59 6.11 -0.43 -3.44
N GLY A 60 5.63 0.44 -2.55
CA GLY A 60 4.20 0.51 -2.27
C GLY A 60 3.82 1.57 -1.26
N ALA A 61 2.57 1.50 -0.80
CA ALA A 61 2.09 2.35 0.28
C ALA A 61 1.00 1.67 1.12
N VAL A 62 0.84 2.21 2.32
CA VAL A 62 -0.28 1.98 3.22
C VAL A 62 -1.39 2.97 2.89
N GLU A 63 -2.58 2.46 2.59
CA GLU A 63 -3.76 3.20 2.16
C GLU A 63 -4.99 2.81 2.98
N ALA A 64 -5.94 3.72 3.09
CA ALA A 64 -7.25 3.47 3.69
C ALA A 64 -8.36 3.63 2.64
N SER A 65 -9.34 2.74 2.70
CA SER A 65 -10.55 2.81 1.87
C SER A 65 -11.80 2.58 2.70
N TRP A 66 -12.86 3.35 2.43
CA TRP A 66 -14.12 3.22 3.15
C TRP A 66 -15.01 2.14 2.52
N LYS A 67 -15.54 1.24 3.36
CA LYS A 67 -16.56 0.24 3.00
C LYS A 67 -17.92 0.67 3.56
N PRO A 68 -18.82 1.21 2.73
CA PRO A 68 -20.04 1.85 3.21
C PRO A 68 -21.07 0.89 3.81
N PHE A 69 -21.13 -0.36 3.32
CA PHE A 69 -22.09 -1.36 3.81
C PHE A 69 -21.70 -1.86 5.20
N ASP A 70 -20.42 -2.13 5.38
CA ASP A 70 -19.85 -2.63 6.64
C ASP A 70 -19.56 -1.49 7.64
N LYS A 71 -19.64 -0.24 7.18
CA LYS A 71 -19.29 0.99 7.92
C LYS A 71 -17.89 0.94 8.54
N VAL A 72 -16.92 0.40 7.80
CA VAL A 72 -15.53 0.31 8.25
C VAL A 72 -14.56 0.96 7.27
N TRP A 73 -13.51 1.54 7.85
CA TRP A 73 -12.25 1.77 7.17
C TRP A 73 -11.51 0.45 7.01
N VAL A 74 -10.94 0.28 5.82
CA VAL A 74 -10.17 -0.87 5.43
C VAL A 74 -8.79 -0.38 5.05
N VAL A 75 -7.80 -0.71 5.89
CA VAL A 75 -6.41 -0.26 5.75
C VAL A 75 -5.57 -1.37 5.13
N HIS A 76 -4.97 -1.10 3.99
CA HIS A 76 -4.23 -2.06 3.17
C HIS A 76 -2.81 -1.58 2.91
N ALA A 77 -1.88 -2.50 2.67
CA ALA A 77 -0.65 -2.23 1.95
C ALA A 77 -0.80 -2.69 0.50
N HIS A 78 -0.59 -1.78 -0.45
CA HIS A 78 -0.48 -2.09 -1.88
C HIS A 78 1.00 -2.07 -2.26
N LEU A 79 1.52 -3.22 -2.68
CA LEU A 79 2.94 -3.45 -2.96
C LEU A 79 3.12 -3.91 -4.40
N ILE A 80 4.17 -3.41 -5.05
CA ILE A 80 4.76 -3.94 -6.27
C ILE A 80 6.07 -4.58 -5.87
N ILE A 81 6.22 -5.86 -6.19
CA ILE A 81 7.41 -6.65 -5.88
C ILE A 81 8.08 -7.04 -7.20
N GLY A 82 9.38 -6.76 -7.30
CA GLY A 82 10.19 -7.07 -8.46
C GLY A 82 10.93 -8.41 -8.32
N ASN A 83 10.89 -9.22 -9.38
CA ASN A 83 11.48 -10.56 -9.48
C ASN A 83 11.24 -11.43 -8.23
N PRO A 84 10.00 -11.53 -7.72
CA PRO A 84 9.72 -12.36 -6.55
C PRO A 84 9.97 -13.85 -6.86
N LYS A 85 10.62 -14.59 -5.95
CA LYS A 85 10.59 -16.05 -6.02
C LYS A 85 9.22 -16.56 -5.57
N PRO A 86 8.66 -17.63 -6.18
CA PRO A 86 7.37 -18.19 -5.77
C PRO A 86 7.27 -18.50 -4.28
N ASP A 87 8.34 -19.04 -3.68
CA ASP A 87 8.40 -19.36 -2.25
C ASP A 87 8.29 -18.12 -1.34
N GLN A 88 8.83 -16.98 -1.77
CA GLN A 88 8.76 -15.73 -1.02
C GLN A 88 7.31 -15.20 -0.96
N VAL A 89 6.60 -15.27 -2.08
CA VAL A 89 5.18 -14.87 -2.15
C VAL A 89 4.32 -15.81 -1.29
N ASN A 90 4.61 -17.12 -1.32
CA ASN A 90 3.92 -18.11 -0.50
C ASN A 90 4.18 -17.92 1.00
N GLU A 91 5.42 -17.62 1.39
CA GLU A 91 5.77 -17.31 2.78
C GLU A 91 5.05 -16.04 3.25
N LEU A 92 5.05 -14.98 2.43
CA LEU A 92 4.32 -13.75 2.73
C LEU A 92 2.82 -14.02 2.91
N ARG A 93 2.21 -14.81 2.02
CA ARG A 93 0.81 -15.22 2.12
C ARG A 93 0.52 -15.96 3.42
N LYS A 94 1.36 -16.93 3.80
CA LYS A 94 1.21 -17.69 5.06
C LYS A 94 1.28 -16.78 6.28
N LEU A 95 2.27 -15.87 6.32
CA LEU A 95 2.46 -14.93 7.43
C LEU A 95 1.32 -13.91 7.55
N VAL A 96 0.74 -13.48 6.43
CA VAL A 96 -0.40 -12.55 6.44
C VAL A 96 -1.68 -13.26 6.86
N ASN A 97 -1.92 -14.48 6.35
CA ASN A 97 -3.11 -15.26 6.70
C ASN A 97 -3.14 -15.63 8.19
N SER A 98 -2.00 -15.69 8.88
CA SER A 98 -1.95 -15.91 10.33
C SER A 98 -2.34 -14.69 11.17
N TRP A 99 -2.63 -13.52 10.55
CA TRP A 99 -3.11 -12.34 11.28
C TRP A 99 -4.60 -12.38 11.60
N GLU A 100 -5.28 -13.48 11.24
CA GLU A 100 -6.71 -13.69 11.52
C GLU A 100 -7.60 -12.58 10.92
N ILE A 101 -7.20 -12.03 9.76
CA ILE A 101 -8.00 -11.06 9.02
C ILE A 101 -8.47 -11.68 7.69
N ASP A 102 -9.78 -11.91 7.58
CA ASP A 102 -10.40 -12.49 6.38
C ASP A 102 -10.12 -11.68 5.12
N GLY A 103 -9.72 -12.38 4.05
CA GLY A 103 -9.32 -11.76 2.77
C GLY A 103 -7.94 -11.10 2.81
N GLY A 104 -7.12 -11.47 3.80
CA GLY A 104 -5.83 -10.86 4.18
C GLY A 104 -4.83 -10.61 3.05
N PHE A 105 -4.86 -11.39 1.98
CA PHE A 105 -3.84 -11.38 0.95
C PHE A 105 -4.39 -11.58 -0.46
N GLN A 106 -4.02 -10.70 -1.38
CA GLN A 106 -4.25 -10.84 -2.82
C GLN A 106 -2.94 -10.65 -3.56
N CYS A 107 -2.67 -11.50 -4.54
CA CYS A 107 -1.52 -11.40 -5.43
C CYS A 107 -1.99 -11.53 -6.87
N LYS A 108 -1.53 -10.63 -7.73
CA LYS A 108 -1.82 -10.62 -9.16
C LYS A 108 -0.54 -10.29 -9.92
N GLU A 109 -0.38 -10.87 -11.08
CA GLU A 109 0.65 -10.42 -12.02
C GLU A 109 0.32 -9.00 -12.48
N VAL A 110 1.36 -8.22 -12.76
CA VAL A 110 1.22 -6.89 -13.32
C VAL A 110 1.33 -7.01 -14.84
N ASP A 111 0.20 -6.84 -15.53
CA ASP A 111 0.19 -6.72 -16.99
C ASP A 111 0.95 -5.45 -17.44
N ASP A 112 1.38 -5.41 -18.71
CA ASP A 112 2.34 -4.49 -19.35
C ASP A 112 2.28 -2.99 -18.98
N ASP A 113 1.17 -2.49 -18.44
CA ASP A 113 1.09 -1.14 -17.89
C ASP A 113 1.65 -1.04 -16.46
N ARG A 114 2.97 -1.21 -16.37
CA ARG A 114 3.77 -1.03 -15.13
C ARG A 114 3.53 0.33 -14.46
N ARG A 115 3.28 1.38 -15.26
CA ARG A 115 3.02 2.74 -14.73
C ARG A 115 1.69 2.80 -14.01
N SER A 116 0.66 2.15 -14.55
CA SER A 116 -0.62 2.00 -13.86
C SER A 116 -0.48 1.21 -12.57
N ALA A 117 0.40 0.20 -12.51
CA ALA A 117 0.66 -0.56 -11.29
C ALA A 117 1.37 0.25 -10.20
N ILE A 118 2.39 1.04 -10.55
CA ILE A 118 3.08 1.94 -9.60
C ILE A 118 2.14 3.05 -9.12
N SER A 119 1.36 3.64 -10.04
CA SER A 119 0.30 4.60 -9.69
C SER A 119 -0.81 3.94 -8.87
N TYR A 120 -0.98 2.62 -9.01
CA TYR A 120 -1.95 1.87 -8.24
C TYR A 120 -1.55 1.81 -6.76
N ALA A 121 -0.26 1.70 -6.49
CA ALA A 121 0.30 1.45 -5.17
C ALA A 121 0.44 2.70 -4.28
N SER A 122 -0.04 3.87 -4.73
CA SER A 122 -0.06 5.10 -3.91
C SER A 122 -1.20 6.03 -4.33
N LYS A 123 -2.37 5.79 -3.73
CA LYS A 123 -3.59 6.55 -3.96
C LYS A 123 -4.09 7.18 -2.68
N PHE A 124 -4.63 8.37 -2.87
CA PHE A 124 -5.44 9.08 -1.88
C PHE A 124 -6.88 9.08 -2.41
N PHE A 125 -7.77 8.35 -1.75
CA PHE A 125 -9.16 8.19 -2.20
C PHE A 125 -10.10 9.06 -1.36
N THR A 126 -10.55 10.18 -1.92
CA THR A 126 -11.60 11.02 -1.34
C THR A 126 -13.03 10.51 -1.65
N TYR A 127 -13.14 9.26 -2.11
CA TYR A 127 -14.38 8.63 -2.53
C TYR A 127 -14.41 7.16 -2.12
N TYR A 128 -15.61 6.59 -2.01
CA TYR A 128 -15.81 5.15 -1.88
C TYR A 128 -16.46 4.58 -3.15
N LYS A 129 -16.31 3.28 -3.36
CA LYS A 129 -16.94 2.56 -4.49
C LYS A 129 -18.09 1.69 -4.00
N VAL A 130 -19.18 1.67 -4.76
CA VAL A 130 -20.26 0.69 -4.65
C VAL A 130 -20.30 -0.10 -5.95
N GLY A 131 -20.17 -1.43 -5.85
CA GLY A 131 -19.97 -2.28 -7.01
C GLY A 131 -18.65 -1.97 -7.75
N ARG A 132 -18.61 -2.25 -9.06
CA ARG A 132 -17.37 -2.18 -9.85
C ARG A 132 -16.96 -0.76 -10.24
N TYR A 133 -17.92 0.16 -10.45
CA TYR A 133 -17.64 1.44 -11.10
C TYR A 133 -18.20 2.69 -10.41
N ARG A 134 -19.25 2.57 -9.58
CA ARG A 134 -19.92 3.75 -9.04
C ARG A 134 -19.12 4.34 -7.88
N LYS A 135 -18.66 5.57 -8.05
CA LYS A 135 -17.90 6.33 -7.05
C LYS A 135 -18.80 7.34 -6.36
N PHE A 136 -18.68 7.45 -5.05
CA PHE A 136 -19.39 8.44 -4.25
C PHE A 136 -18.40 9.19 -3.37
N PRO A 137 -18.53 10.51 -3.21
CA PRO A 137 -17.64 11.27 -2.34
C PRO A 137 -17.78 10.78 -0.90
N LEU A 138 -16.67 10.84 -0.15
CA LEU A 138 -16.74 10.68 1.30
C LEU A 138 -17.58 11.79 1.92
N ARG A 139 -18.32 11.47 2.99
CA ARG A 139 -19.03 12.46 3.80
C ARG A 139 -18.03 13.26 4.64
N GLY A 140 -18.40 14.47 5.07
CA GLY A 140 -17.54 15.41 5.81
C GLY A 140 -16.71 14.75 6.92
N ALA A 141 -17.37 14.09 7.88
CA ALA A 141 -16.68 13.41 8.99
C ALA A 141 -15.65 12.35 8.53
N LEU A 142 -15.96 11.57 7.49
CA LEU A 142 -15.03 10.56 6.96
C LEU A 142 -13.86 11.21 6.20
N LEU A 143 -14.11 12.32 5.52
CA LEU A 143 -13.07 13.06 4.82
C LEU A 143 -12.12 13.73 5.82
N GLU A 144 -12.65 14.31 6.89
CA GLU A 144 -11.87 14.87 8.01
C GLU A 144 -11.02 13.80 8.67
N GLU A 145 -11.59 12.64 8.97
CA GLU A 145 -10.88 11.51 9.56
C GLU A 145 -9.74 11.02 8.66
N LEU A 146 -9.97 10.90 7.35
CA LEU A 146 -8.95 10.54 6.36
C LEU A 146 -7.85 11.61 6.27
N ALA A 147 -8.22 12.90 6.32
CA ALA A 147 -7.27 13.99 6.29
C ALA A 147 -6.38 14.00 7.55
N LEU A 148 -6.97 13.80 8.73
CA LEU A 148 -6.25 13.67 9.99
C LEU A 148 -5.26 12.50 9.94
N TRP A 149 -5.70 11.34 9.45
CA TRP A 149 -4.84 10.18 9.28
C TRP A 149 -3.61 10.46 8.41
N HIS A 150 -3.78 11.13 7.28
CA HIS A 150 -2.67 11.53 6.42
C HIS A 150 -1.79 12.64 7.00
N SER A 151 -2.36 13.51 7.86
CA SER A 151 -1.61 14.58 8.53
C SER A 151 -0.81 14.10 9.75
N SER A 152 -1.07 12.88 10.24
CA SER A 152 -0.40 12.31 11.42
C SER A 152 1.09 11.99 11.22
N GLY A 153 1.63 12.22 10.02
CA GLY A 153 3.04 12.01 9.70
C GLY A 153 3.45 12.63 8.37
N SER A 154 4.62 12.22 7.88
CA SER A 154 5.09 12.60 6.55
C SER A 154 4.52 11.69 5.48
N PHE A 155 4.47 12.14 4.22
CA PHE A 155 4.12 11.26 3.10
C PHE A 155 5.00 10.00 3.03
N ALA A 156 6.25 10.06 3.50
CA ALA A 156 7.16 8.92 3.56
C ALA A 156 6.76 7.86 4.60
N ASP A 157 5.86 8.18 5.53
CA ASP A 157 5.35 7.24 6.54
C ASP A 157 4.28 6.31 6.00
N HIS A 158 3.66 6.68 4.89
CA HIS A 158 2.78 5.79 4.13
C HIS A 158 3.54 4.90 3.17
N ARG A 159 4.77 5.26 2.75
CA ARG A 159 5.50 4.54 1.69
C ARG A 159 6.25 3.32 2.23
N VAL A 160 6.12 2.19 1.53
CA VAL A 160 6.89 0.96 1.77
C VAL A 160 7.92 0.83 0.66
N MET A 161 9.20 0.75 1.01
CA MET A 161 10.30 0.68 0.04
C MET A 161 11.41 -0.24 0.55
N ILE A 162 11.82 -1.20 -0.27
CA ILE A 162 12.98 -2.08 -0.06
C ILE A 162 13.79 -2.13 -1.36
N GLY A 163 15.13 -2.12 -1.25
CA GLY A 163 16.03 -2.22 -2.40
C GLY A 163 16.47 -0.90 -3.04
N GLY A 164 15.87 0.23 -2.64
CA GLY A 164 16.29 1.56 -3.12
C GLY A 164 17.35 2.18 -2.21
N ARG A 165 18.53 2.52 -2.75
CA ARG A 165 19.40 3.52 -2.11
C ARG A 165 18.76 4.89 -2.29
N PHE A 166 17.92 5.30 -1.34
CA PHE A 166 17.51 6.71 -1.26
C PHE A 166 18.68 7.51 -0.70
N LYS A 167 19.42 8.21 -1.58
CA LYS A 167 20.05 9.45 -1.11
C LYS A 167 18.91 10.34 -0.67
N ASN A 168 18.82 10.60 0.64
CA ASN A 168 17.84 11.53 1.17
C ASN A 168 18.03 12.87 0.44
N PRO A 169 17.06 13.36 -0.35
CA PRO A 169 17.22 14.61 -1.08
C PRO A 169 17.16 15.84 -0.17
N TRP A 170 16.95 15.63 1.13
CA TRP A 170 16.84 16.65 2.17
C TRP A 170 17.97 16.58 3.20
N LYS A 171 19.08 15.92 2.88
CA LYS A 171 20.34 15.99 3.64
C LYS A 171 21.38 16.75 2.84
#